data_AF-A0A4U7DQ31-F1
#
_entry.id   AF-A0A4U7DQ31-F1
#
_cell.length_a   1.000
_cell.length_b   1.000
_cell.length_c   1.000
_cell.angle_alpha   90.00
_cell.angle_beta   90.00
_cell.angle_gamma   90.00
#
_symmetry.space_group_name_H-M   'P 1'
#
loop_
_entity.id
_entity.type
_entity.pdbx_description
1 polymer ?
#
loop_
_entity_poly.entity_id
_entity_poly.type
_entity_poly.pdbx_seq_one_letter_code
_entity_poly.pdbx_strand_id
1 'polypeptide(L)' 'GTETVAAHPDCPDEGQFGVNVIAQSALSRYDHRLPYRKIADRFEQLHGLELSGASAWHATERAARAGRCEYEQIRQEIQ' A
#
# COMPACT_ATOMS: atom_id res chain seq x y z
N GLY A 1 -17.33 -4.39 11.73
CA GLY A 1 -16.85 -3.16 12.37
C GLY A 1 -17.54 -1.99 11.71
N THR A 2 -17.99 -1.01 12.48
CA THR A 2 -18.57 0.22 11.95
C THR A 2 -17.47 1.05 11.31
N GLU A 3 -17.55 1.23 9.99
CA GLU A 3 -16.66 2.08 9.23
C GLU A 3 -16.83 3.53 9.72
N THR A 4 -15.76 4.12 10.23
CA THR A 4 -15.77 5.50 10.72
C THR A 4 -15.20 6.36 9.60
N VAL A 5 -16.09 7.02 8.84
CA VAL A 5 -15.69 7.89 7.74
C VAL A 5 -15.59 9.33 8.25
N ALA A 6 -14.40 9.92 8.14
CA ALA A 6 -14.19 11.33 8.44
C ALA A 6 -14.79 12.18 7.32
N ALA A 7 -15.99 12.73 7.53
CA ALA A 7 -16.66 13.62 6.59
C ALA A 7 -16.28 15.08 6.87
N HIS A 8 -15.06 15.49 6.48
CA HIS A 8 -14.69 16.90 6.39
C HIS A 8 -14.50 17.25 4.91
N PRO A 9 -14.92 18.43 4.41
CA PRO A 9 -14.75 18.80 3.00
C PRO A 9 -13.30 18.73 2.50
N ASP A 10 -12.33 18.95 3.41
CA ASP A 10 -10.90 18.86 3.11
C ASP A 10 -10.30 17.47 3.40
N CYS A 11 -11.11 16.51 3.86
CA CYS A 11 -10.64 15.14 4.07
C CYS A 11 -10.57 14.46 2.70
N PRO A 12 -9.39 13.94 2.30
CA PRO A 12 -9.26 13.26 1.02
C PRO A 12 -10.09 11.96 1.01
N ASP A 13 -10.66 11.63 -0.14
CA ASP A 13 -11.46 10.41 -0.33
C ASP A 13 -10.65 9.13 -0.08
N GLU A 14 -9.33 9.18 -0.28
CA GLU A 14 -8.39 8.15 0.13
C GLU A 14 -7.26 8.76 0.98
N GLY A 15 -6.76 8.04 2.00
CA GLY A 15 -5.69 8.56 2.87
C GLY A 15 -4.44 9.00 2.10
N GLN A 16 -3.73 10.04 2.52
CA GLN A 16 -2.58 10.59 1.76
C GLN A 16 -1.26 9.85 2.09
N PHE A 17 -1.09 8.62 1.60
CA PHE A 17 0.22 7.98 1.67
C PHE A 17 1.21 8.65 0.72
N GLY A 18 2.36 9.06 1.23
CA GLY A 18 3.47 9.51 0.40
C GLY A 18 4.01 8.41 -0.50
N VAL A 19 4.62 8.80 -1.63
CA VAL A 19 5.16 7.88 -2.64
C VAL A 19 6.13 6.85 -2.04
N ASN A 20 6.96 7.26 -1.08
CA ASN A 20 7.89 6.34 -0.41
C ASN A 20 7.18 5.23 0.36
N VAL A 21 6.07 5.53 1.04
CA VAL A 21 5.28 4.51 1.78
C VAL A 21 4.67 3.52 0.80
N ILE A 22 4.15 4.00 -0.33
CA ILE A 22 3.57 3.16 -1.39
C ILE A 22 4.64 2.24 -1.99
N ALA A 23 5.78 2.81 -2.39
CA ALA A 23 6.89 2.05 -2.98
C ALA A 23 7.46 1.01 -2.01
N GLN A 24 7.75 1.39 -0.77
CA GLN A 24 8.31 0.48 0.24
C GLN A 24 7.32 -0.60 0.67
N SER A 25 6.02 -0.32 0.68
CA SER A 25 4.99 -1.34 0.93
C SER A 25 4.95 -2.37 -0.19
N ALA A 26 4.99 -1.92 -1.45
CA ALA A 26 5.01 -2.79 -2.63
C ALA A 26 6.27 -3.69 -2.66
N LEU A 27 7.46 -3.11 -2.44
CA LEU A 27 8.70 -3.87 -2.35
C LEU A 27 8.65 -4.89 -1.21
N SER A 28 8.18 -4.48 -0.04
CA SER A 28 8.03 -5.40 1.10
C SER A 28 7.06 -6.55 0.81
N ARG A 29 5.99 -6.30 0.05
CA ARG A 29 5.00 -7.33 -0.30
C ARG A 29 5.49 -8.29 -1.38
N TYR A 30 6.09 -7.78 -2.45
CA TYR A 30 6.34 -8.56 -3.67
C TYR A 30 7.76 -9.06 -3.76
N ASP A 31 8.76 -8.24 -3.40
CA ASP A 31 10.17 -8.65 -3.39
C ASP A 31 10.48 -9.47 -2.14
N HIS A 32 10.17 -8.92 -0.96
CA HIS A 32 10.46 -9.58 0.32
C HIS A 32 9.37 -10.55 0.80
N ARG A 33 8.23 -10.61 0.10
CA ARG A 33 7.12 -11.55 0.36
C ARG A 33 6.57 -11.50 1.79
N LEU A 34 6.63 -10.35 2.45
CA LEU A 34 6.15 -10.19 3.81
C LEU A 34 4.61 -10.14 3.89
N PRO A 35 3.99 -10.72 4.93
CA PRO A 35 2.58 -10.50 5.22
C PRO A 35 2.36 -9.05 5.71
N TYR A 36 1.18 -8.46 5.46
CA TYR A 36 0.92 -7.04 5.75
C TYR A 36 1.23 -6.60 7.19
N ARG A 37 0.96 -7.45 8.18
CA ARG A 37 1.33 -7.16 9.58
C ARG A 37 2.85 -6.97 9.72
N LYS A 38 3.66 -7.77 9.04
CA LYS A 38 5.13 -7.65 9.08
C LYS A 38 5.67 -6.48 8.26
N ILE A 39 4.91 -6.01 7.27
CA ILE A 39 5.23 -4.77 6.57
C ILE A 39 5.05 -3.58 7.53
N ALA A 40 3.94 -3.54 8.27
CA ALA A 40 3.71 -2.55 9.32
C ALA A 40 4.81 -2.56 10.40
N ASP A 41 5.13 -3.73 10.98
CA ASP A 41 6.21 -3.88 11.96
C ASP A 41 7.55 -3.32 11.41
N ARG A 42 7.82 -3.53 10.12
CA ARG A 42 9.04 -3.06 9.45
C ARG A 42 9.09 -1.55 9.28
N PHE A 43 7.97 -0.89 8.98
CA PHE A 43 7.90 0.57 8.91
C PHE A 43 8.16 1.21 10.26
N GLU A 44 7.62 0.64 11.34
CA GLU A 44 7.90 1.08 12.69
C GLU A 44 9.39 0.89 13.03
N GLN A 45 9.94 -0.30 12.75
CA GLN A 45 11.34 -0.62 13.06
C GLN A 45 12.36 0.26 12.30
N LEU A 46 12.14 0.51 11.00
CA LEU A 46 13.11 1.21 10.16
C LEU A 46 12.93 2.72 10.14
N HIS A 47 11.71 3.20 10.36
CA HIS A 47 11.36 4.60 10.14
C HIS A 47 10.61 5.24 11.31
N GLY A 48 10.34 4.50 12.39
CA GLY A 48 9.48 4.98 13.48
C GLY A 48 8.06 5.30 13.02
N LEU A 49 7.62 4.74 11.89
CA LEU A 49 6.32 5.01 11.30
C LEU A 49 5.32 3.92 11.68
N GLU A 50 4.42 4.23 12.62
CA GLU A 50 3.34 3.33 13.00
C GLU A 50 2.29 3.25 11.90
N LEU A 51 2.06 2.02 11.40
CA LEU A 51 1.03 1.71 10.42
C LEU A 51 0.23 0.51 10.89
N SER A 52 -1.06 0.48 10.54
CA SER A 52 -1.83 -0.75 10.67
C SER A 52 -1.52 -1.70 9.51
N GLY A 53 -1.76 -3.01 9.71
CA GLY A 53 -1.71 -3.97 8.59
C GLY A 53 -2.67 -3.60 7.45
N ALA A 54 -3.82 -3.00 7.76
CA ALA A 54 -4.75 -2.49 6.74
C ALA A 54 -4.16 -1.31 5.97
N SER A 55 -3.48 -0.38 6.65
CA SER A 55 -2.77 0.74 6.01
C SER A 55 -1.69 0.24 5.06
N ALA A 56 -0.91 -0.77 5.46
CA ALA A 56 0.08 -1.42 4.60
C ALA A 56 -0.56 -2.10 3.38
N TRP A 57 -1.74 -2.73 3.55
CA TRP A 57 -2.52 -3.25 2.43
C TRP A 57 -2.95 -2.14 1.47
N HIS A 58 -3.59 -1.06 1.97
CA HIS A 58 -4.02 0.06 1.15
C HIS A 58 -2.87 0.73 0.39
N ALA A 59 -1.70 0.89 1.02
CA ALA A 59 -0.52 1.43 0.35
C ALA A 59 -0.03 0.51 -0.79
N THR A 60 -0.03 -0.80 -0.55
CA THR A 60 0.35 -1.81 -1.55
C THR A 60 -0.64 -1.88 -2.71
N GLU A 61 -1.94 -1.85 -2.41
CA GLU A 61 -3.04 -1.87 -3.38
C GLU A 61 -2.94 -0.70 -4.36
N ARG A 62 -2.54 0.50 -3.90
CA ARG A 62 -2.33 1.66 -4.79
C ARG A 62 -1.19 1.45 -5.79
N ALA A 63 -0.08 0.86 -5.35
CA ALA A 63 1.01 0.52 -6.27
C ALA A 63 0.53 -0.47 -7.34
N ALA A 64 -0.24 -1.49 -6.94
CA ALA A 64 -0.79 -2.48 -7.86
C ALA A 64 -1.79 -1.87 -8.85
N ARG A 65 -2.65 -0.97 -8.39
CA ARG A 65 -3.59 -0.24 -9.26
C ARG A 65 -2.87 0.65 -10.25
N ALA A 66 -1.83 1.37 -9.81
CA ALA A 66 -1.06 2.27 -10.67
C ALA A 66 -0.33 1.50 -11.79
N GLY A 67 0.25 0.33 -11.48
CA GLY A 67 0.98 -0.51 -12.46
C GLY A 67 0.11 -1.52 -13.22
N ARG A 68 -1.22 -1.40 -13.15
CA ARG A 68 -2.13 -2.42 -13.70
C ARG A 68 -2.03 -2.54 -15.22
N CYS A 69 -1.91 -1.42 -15.92
CA CYS A 69 -1.83 -1.39 -17.38
C CYS A 69 -0.57 -2.15 -17.85
N GLU A 70 0.57 -1.83 -17.26
CA GLU A 70 1.87 -2.43 -17.54
C GLU A 70 1.86 -3.93 -17.20
N TYR A 71 1.26 -4.31 -16.07
CA TYR A 71 1.09 -5.72 -15.71
C TYR A 71 0.27 -6.48 -16.75
N GLU A 72 -0.85 -5.91 -17.22
CA GLU A 72 -1.72 -6.55 -18.22
C GLU A 72 -1.02 -6.69 -19.58
N GLN A 73 -0.23 -5.69 -19.99
CA GLN A 73 0.60 -5.74 -21.21
C GLN A 73 1.65 -6.86 -21.13
N ILE A 74 2.47 -6.88 -20.07
CA ILE A 74 3.49 -7.91 -19.88
C ILE A 74 2.86 -9.31 -19.82
N ARG A 75 1.70 -9.43 -19.16
CA ARG A 75 0.97 -10.70 -19.11
C ARG A 75 0.55 -11.19 -20.50
N GLN A 76 0.11 -10.30 -21.39
CA GLN A 76 -0.25 -10.65 -22.76
C GLN A 76 0.96 -11.04 -23.61
N GLU A 77 2.13 -10.43 -23.38
CA GLU A 77 3.36 -10.78 -24.12
C GLU A 77 3.92 -12.16 -23.76
N ILE A 78 3.70 -12.60 -22.51
CA ILE A 78 4.22 -13.88 -22.00
C ILE A 78 3.26 -15.05 -22.27
N GLN A 79 1.95 -14.78 -22.43
CA GLN A 79 0.91 -15.81 -22.66
C GLN A 79 0.85 -16.27 -24.12
#